data_AF-A0A1G3WEK1-F1
#
_entry.id   AF-A0A1G3WEK1-F1
#
_cell.length_a   1.000
_cell.length_b   1.000
_cell.length_c   1.000
_cell.angle_alpha   90.00
_cell.angle_beta   90.00
_cell.angle_gamma   90.00
#
_symmetry.space_group_name_H-M   'P 1'
#
loop_
_entity.id
_entity.type
_entity.pdbx_description
1 polymer ?
#
loop_
_entity_poly.entity_id
_entity_poly.type
_entity_poly.pdbx_seq_one_letter_code
_entity_poly.pdbx_strand_id
1 'polypeptide(L)' 'METELKNLDINKLPLPKLVEALRQAAKGCQCEGTREAVFTARGRDNVVNCLACEPIYDALELLEKALKILQPRR' A
#
# COMPACT_ATOMS: atom_id res chain seq x y z
N MET A 1 23.97 0.87 -18.40
CA MET A 1 22.51 0.85 -18.11
C MET A 1 22.05 2.00 -17.20
N GLU A 2 22.90 2.99 -16.88
CA GLU A 2 22.51 4.14 -16.03
C GLU A 2 21.70 5.24 -16.75
N THR A 3 21.67 5.21 -18.08
CA THR A 3 21.07 6.27 -18.91
C THR A 3 19.56 6.15 -19.11
N GLU A 4 18.98 4.96 -18.95
CA GLU A 4 17.54 4.75 -19.18
C GLU A 4 16.66 5.16 -17.98
N LEU A 5 17.17 5.02 -16.74
CA LEU A 5 16.45 5.46 -15.54
C LEU A 5 16.34 6.98 -15.41
N LYS A 6 17.27 7.76 -15.95
CA LYS A 6 17.25 9.24 -15.87
C LYS A 6 16.20 9.90 -16.77
N ASN A 7 15.70 9.19 -17.80
CA ASN A 7 14.70 9.71 -18.74
C ASN A 7 13.32 9.05 -18.58
N LEU A 8 13.15 8.17 -17.60
CA LEU A 8 11.86 7.59 -17.27
C LEU A 8 11.00 8.65 -16.60
N ASP A 9 10.02 9.18 -17.34
CA ASP A 9 8.96 10.00 -16.77
C ASP A 9 8.10 9.12 -15.84
N ILE A 10 8.44 9.18 -14.54
CA ILE A 10 7.81 8.38 -13.50
C ILE A 10 6.29 8.58 -13.50
N ASN A 11 5.80 9.76 -13.90
CA ASN A 11 4.36 10.06 -13.95
C ASN A 11 3.64 9.31 -15.08
N LYS A 12 4.36 8.83 -16.09
CA LYS A 12 3.82 7.97 -17.16
C LYS A 12 3.82 6.49 -16.79
N LEU A 13 4.49 6.10 -15.72
CA LEU A 13 4.46 4.72 -15.25
C LEU A 13 3.07 4.36 -14.70
N PRO A 14 2.65 3.08 -14.80
CA PRO A 14 1.40 2.62 -14.18
C PRO A 14 1.45 2.67 -12.65
N LEU A 15 2.65 2.67 -12.07
CA LEU A 15 2.88 2.59 -10.63
C LEU A 15 2.28 3.78 -9.84
N PRO A 16 2.54 5.07 -10.17
CA PRO A 16 1.89 6.18 -9.48
C PRO A 16 0.36 6.12 -9.52
N LYS A 17 -0.24 5.80 -10.68
CA LYS A 17 -1.69 5.66 -10.82
C LYS A 17 -2.24 4.54 -9.93
N LEU A 18 -1.52 3.42 -9.84
CA LEU A 18 -1.88 2.30 -8.97
C LEU A 18 -1.80 2.70 -7.48
N VAL A 19 -0.77 3.42 -7.08
CA VAL A 19 -0.63 3.96 -5.71
C VAL A 19 -1.77 4.92 -5.39
N GLU A 20 -2.14 5.82 -6.30
CA GLU A 20 -3.28 6.73 -6.11
C GLU A 20 -4.61 5.99 -6.00
N ALA A 21 -4.86 4.99 -6.84
CA ALA A 21 -6.06 4.17 -6.78
C ALA A 21 -6.16 3.40 -5.44
N LEU A 22 -5.05 2.83 -4.96
CA LEU A 22 -5.00 2.17 -3.67
C LEU A 22 -5.16 3.15 -2.50
N ARG A 23 -4.64 4.38 -2.60
CA ARG A 23 -4.88 5.43 -1.60
C ARG A 23 -6.36 5.82 -1.53
N GLN A 24 -7.04 5.89 -2.68
CA GLN A 24 -8.48 6.14 -2.72
C GLN A 24 -9.27 4.97 -2.13
N ALA A 25 -8.90 3.73 -2.46
CA ALA A 25 -9.52 2.54 -1.88
C ALA A 25 -9.31 2.48 -0.35
N ALA A 26 -8.11 2.82 0.13
CA ALA A 26 -7.79 2.91 1.55
C ALA A 26 -8.62 3.99 2.28
N LYS A 27 -8.81 5.18 1.68
CA LYS A 27 -9.69 6.23 2.21
C LYS A 27 -11.17 5.81 2.24
N GLY A 28 -11.57 4.96 1.29
CA GLY A 28 -12.90 4.37 1.25
C GLY A 28 -13.15 3.28 2.29
N CYS A 29 -12.09 2.73 2.91
CA CYS A 29 -12.27 1.79 4.00
C CYS A 29 -12.65 2.54 5.28
N GLN A 30 -13.87 2.31 5.75
CA GLN A 30 -14.39 2.84 7.01
C GLN A 30 -13.90 2.00 8.19
N CYS A 31 -12.58 1.95 8.33
CA CYS A 31 -11.89 0.95 9.12
C CYS A 31 -11.14 1.59 10.31
N GLU A 32 -11.21 2.93 10.42
CA GLU A 32 -10.73 3.68 11.58
C GLU A 32 -11.53 3.30 12.84
N GLY A 33 -10.88 2.60 13.75
CA GLY A 33 -11.44 2.22 15.06
C GLY A 33 -12.22 0.91 15.09
N THR A 34 -12.48 0.29 13.94
CA THR A 34 -13.09 -1.05 13.87
C THR A 34 -12.04 -2.10 14.18
N ARG A 35 -12.32 -2.88 15.23
CA ARG A 35 -11.46 -3.91 15.79
C ARG A 35 -12.13 -5.26 15.55
N GLU A 36 -11.51 -6.10 14.74
CA GLU A 36 -12.04 -7.42 14.41
C GLU A 36 -11.36 -8.48 15.28
N ALA A 37 -12.18 -9.37 15.86
CA ALA A 37 -11.67 -10.52 16.61
C ALA A 37 -11.31 -11.63 15.63
N VAL A 38 -10.02 -11.95 15.55
CA VAL A 38 -9.51 -13.04 14.71
C VAL A 38 -9.16 -14.22 15.59
N PHE A 39 -9.83 -15.33 15.34
CA PHE A 39 -9.51 -16.62 15.95
C PHE A 39 -8.22 -17.15 15.34
N THR A 40 -7.12 -16.99 16.06
CA THR A 40 -5.86 -17.64 15.67
C THR A 40 -5.94 -19.14 15.96
N ALA A 41 -5.30 -19.98 15.16
CA ALA A 41 -5.25 -21.45 15.35
C ALA A 41 -4.67 -21.90 16.70
N ARG A 42 -4.12 -20.96 17.49
CA ARG A 42 -3.61 -21.16 18.86
C ARG A 42 -4.61 -20.75 19.95
N GLY A 43 -5.87 -20.45 19.59
CA GLY A 43 -6.96 -20.19 20.52
C GLY A 43 -6.91 -18.82 21.22
N ARG A 44 -6.12 -17.86 20.72
CA ARG A 44 -6.16 -16.48 21.22
C ARG A 44 -6.97 -15.63 20.26
N ASP A 45 -7.95 -14.92 20.83
CA ASP A 45 -8.64 -13.82 20.16
C ASP A 45 -7.67 -12.65 20.05
N ASN A 46 -7.14 -12.44 18.85
CA ASN A 46 -6.37 -11.24 18.55
C ASN A 46 -7.33 -10.20 17.99
N VAL A 47 -7.28 -9.01 18.57
CA VAL A 47 -8.01 -7.87 18.05
C VAL A 47 -7.11 -7.16 17.05
N VAL A 48 -7.42 -7.29 15.77
CA VAL A 48 -6.66 -6.69 14.67
C VAL A 48 -7.45 -5.56 14.03
N ASN A 49 -6.74 -4.68 13.31
CA ASN A 49 -7.38 -3.72 12.43
C ASN A 49 -8.18 -4.48 11.35
N CYS A 50 -9.20 -3.83 10.79
CA CYS A 50 -10.10 -4.44 9.82
C CYS A 50 -9.33 -5.23 8.74
N LEU A 51 -9.61 -6.54 8.68
CA LEU A 51 -8.97 -7.46 7.73
C LEU A 51 -9.31 -7.10 6.28
N ALA A 52 -10.40 -6.37 6.05
CA ALA A 52 -10.82 -6.01 4.70
C ALA A 52 -9.88 -4.99 4.03
N CYS A 53 -9.19 -4.14 4.81
CA CYS A 53 -8.23 -3.18 4.26
C CYS A 53 -6.77 -3.48 4.59
N GLU A 54 -6.48 -4.44 5.46
CA GLU A 54 -5.11 -4.91 5.68
C GLU A 54 -4.39 -5.23 4.35
N PRO A 55 -4.98 -5.96 3.38
CA PRO A 55 -4.34 -6.21 2.08
C PRO A 55 -4.10 -4.94 1.25
N ILE A 56 -4.97 -3.94 1.39
CA ILE A 56 -4.84 -2.65 0.69
C ILE A 56 -3.65 -1.88 1.28
N TYR A 57 -3.54 -1.83 2.61
CA TYR A 57 -2.43 -1.16 3.29
C TYR A 57 -1.09 -1.85 3.05
N ASP A 58 -1.05 -3.19 3.10
CA ASP A 58 0.15 -3.97 2.81
C ASP A 58 0.66 -3.72 1.39
N ALA A 59 -0.24 -3.77 0.40
CA ALA A 59 0.10 -3.47 -0.98
C ALA A 59 0.58 -2.02 -1.15
N LEU A 60 -0.11 -1.07 -0.51
CA LEU A 60 0.22 0.34 -0.58
C LEU A 60 1.60 0.64 0.02
N GLU A 61 1.96 0.03 1.15
CA GLU A 61 3.28 0.20 1.76
C GLU A 61 4.41 -0.24 0.82
N LEU A 62 4.28 -1.41 0.19
CA LEU A 62 5.27 -1.93 -0.75
C LEU A 62 5.39 -1.05 -2.00
N LEU A 63 4.25 -0.63 -2.56
CA LEU A 63 4.23 0.17 -3.79
C LEU A 63 4.73 1.59 -3.55
N GLU A 64 4.48 2.18 -2.38
CA GLU A 64 5.07 3.48 -2.00
C GLU A 64 6.59 3.39 -1.82
N LYS A 65 7.10 2.30 -1.24
CA LYS A 65 8.55 2.05 -1.17
C LYS A 65 9.16 1.91 -2.57
N ALA A 66 8.51 1.16 -3.47
CA ALA A 66 8.95 1.02 -4.85
C ALA A 66 8.94 2.38 -5.60
N LEU A 67 7.90 3.20 -5.39
CA LEU A 67 7.80 4.54 -5.97
C LEU A 67 8.96 5.44 -5.49
N LYS A 68 9.30 5.38 -4.19
CA LYS A 68 10.44 6.14 -3.63
C LYS A 68 11.79 5.73 -4.21
N ILE A 69 11.97 4.45 -4.57
CA ILE A 69 13.20 3.98 -5.22
C ILE A 69 13.34 4.56 -6.62
N LEU A 70 12.22 4.67 -7.34
CA LEU A 70 12.19 5.20 -8.70
C LEU A 70 12.29 6.73 -8.73
N GLN A 71 11.87 7.43 -7.67
CA GLN A 71 12.01 8.87 -7.57
C GLN A 71 13.49 9.28 -7.50
N PRO A 72 13.93 10.26 -8.32
CA PRO A 72 15.28 10.80 -8.20
C PRO A 72 15.43 11.36 -6.79
N ARG A 73 16.47 10.92 -6.07
CA ARG A 73 16.86 11.52 -4.80
C ARG A 73 17.09 13.01 -5.04
N ARG A 74 16.20 13.85 -4.52
CA ARG A 74 16.46 15.28 -4.40
C ARG A 74 17.59 15.50 -3.41
#